data_AF-A0A2E0QU43-F1
#
_entry.id   AF-A0A2E0QU43-F1
#
_cell.length_a   1.000
_cell.length_b   1.000
_cell.length_c   1.000
_cell.angle_alpha   90.00
_cell.angle_beta   90.00
_cell.angle_gamma   90.00
#
_symmetry.space_group_name_H-M   'P 1'
#
loop_
_entity.id
_entity.type
_entity.pdbx_description
1 polymer ?
#
loop_
_entity_poly.entity_id
_entity_poly.type
_entity_poly.pdbx_seq_one_letter_code
_entity_poly.pdbx_strand_id
1 'polypeptide(L)'
;MEMRSIFLFLFGVASVVVGSEPSVDRIDYANPGEYLEIPISLGNAEAIRDLLNEWKGETDTETIQNVLDWKSANLSYNGDRAYEWRNFDTVLEEGCLASCADEAIFCGVVLKSAGIPTVWVKSMDVDWIWDFKTGPEPSRWSGHVFLEVYVDGAWCLLDPGASTLYRDYSPAMRILPGNRFAYDKGNDPKEMVMSLQWEEWKQQSREYFSDLDVAILPVDPRGGTSLARNQAFVIGNSPFYEKLTEMAREKGYRDVWSFNTQYDRMLPKAKGNLLLVETHHGEPVVSREVLEAYFPEAFEGLKRKSRSIEVAGTRIVFCDFDEGAIEVPKVRE
;
A
#
# COMPACT_ATOMS: atom_id res chain seq x y z
N MET A 1 -71.95 13.72 -2.25
CA MET A 1 -70.88 14.70 -2.02
C MET A 1 -69.68 13.90 -1.51
N GLU A 2 -68.93 13.30 -2.44
CA GLU A 2 -67.82 12.38 -2.12
C GLU A 2 -66.51 13.18 -2.01
N MET A 3 -65.88 13.06 -0.85
CA MET A 3 -64.62 13.72 -0.53
C MET A 3 -63.48 12.78 -0.92
N ARG A 4 -62.82 13.06 -2.05
CA ARG A 4 -61.62 12.33 -2.48
C ARG A 4 -60.40 12.84 -1.72
N SER A 5 -59.89 12.02 -0.81
CA SER A 5 -58.60 12.21 -0.15
C SER A 5 -57.47 12.09 -1.19
N ILE A 6 -56.73 13.18 -1.36
CA ILE A 6 -55.49 13.21 -2.15
C ILE A 6 -54.37 12.71 -1.23
N PHE A 7 -53.88 11.50 -1.48
CA PHE A 7 -52.62 11.01 -0.91
C PHE A 7 -51.46 11.65 -1.68
N LEU A 8 -50.76 12.60 -1.06
CA LEU A 8 -49.48 13.11 -1.55
C LEU A 8 -48.39 12.08 -1.18
N PHE A 9 -47.86 11.37 -2.17
CA PHE A 9 -46.63 10.60 -2.02
C PHE A 9 -45.44 11.56 -2.11
N LEU A 10 -44.82 11.88 -0.98
CA LEU A 10 -43.52 12.52 -0.91
C LEU A 10 -42.45 11.47 -1.25
N PHE A 11 -41.96 11.49 -2.49
CA PHE A 11 -40.70 10.84 -2.84
C PHE A 11 -39.56 11.63 -2.19
N GLY A 12 -39.10 11.16 -1.04
CA GLY A 12 -37.83 11.59 -0.47
C GLY A 12 -36.70 11.12 -1.37
N VAL A 13 -36.10 12.05 -2.11
CA VAL A 13 -34.83 11.80 -2.80
C VAL A 13 -33.78 11.69 -1.71
N ALA A 14 -33.37 10.47 -1.39
CA ALA A 14 -32.19 10.26 -0.56
C ALA A 14 -30.99 10.79 -1.36
N SER A 15 -30.52 12.00 -1.01
CA SER A 15 -29.24 12.50 -1.49
C SER A 15 -28.16 11.56 -0.94
N VAL A 16 -27.69 10.64 -1.79
CA VAL A 16 -26.46 9.91 -1.52
C VAL A 16 -25.38 10.99 -1.50
N VAL A 17 -24.77 11.21 -0.33
CA VAL A 17 -23.62 12.10 -0.20
C VAL A 17 -22.49 11.43 -0.97
N VAL A 18 -22.30 11.84 -2.22
CA VAL A 18 -21.14 11.43 -3.02
C VAL A 18 -19.95 12.17 -2.43
N GLY A 19 -18.96 11.42 -1.90
CA GLY A 19 -17.71 11.99 -1.41
C GLY A 19 -17.01 12.79 -2.50
N SER A 20 -16.18 13.76 -2.12
CA SER A 20 -15.52 14.61 -3.11
C SER A 20 -14.54 13.81 -3.98
N GLU A 21 -14.45 14.14 -5.27
CA GLU A 21 -13.48 13.51 -6.17
C GLU A 21 -12.04 13.75 -5.65
N PRO A 22 -11.17 12.73 -5.54
CA PRO A 22 -9.82 12.89 -5.02
C PRO A 22 -8.99 13.94 -5.77
N SER A 23 -8.35 14.85 -5.03
CA SER A 23 -7.55 15.92 -5.58
C SER A 23 -6.55 16.44 -4.56
N VAL A 24 -5.30 16.60 -5.00
CA VAL A 24 -4.22 17.20 -4.20
C VAL A 24 -4.11 18.71 -4.42
N ASP A 25 -4.78 19.26 -5.44
CA ASP A 25 -4.62 20.64 -5.89
C ASP A 25 -5.67 21.58 -5.26
N ARG A 26 -6.58 21.06 -4.44
CA ARG A 26 -7.65 21.84 -3.81
C ARG A 26 -7.20 22.70 -2.63
N ILE A 27 -5.95 22.57 -2.21
CA ILE A 27 -5.41 23.21 -1.02
C ILE A 27 -4.79 24.56 -1.39
N ASP A 28 -5.30 25.64 -0.80
CA ASP A 28 -4.73 26.98 -0.88
C ASP A 28 -3.60 27.14 0.14
N TYR A 29 -2.42 26.66 -0.24
CA TYR A 29 -1.22 26.75 0.58
C TYR A 29 -0.78 28.19 0.92
N ALA A 30 -1.31 29.21 0.22
CA ALA A 30 -1.01 30.61 0.50
C ALA A 30 -1.82 31.17 1.68
N ASN A 31 -2.95 30.54 2.03
CA ASN A 31 -3.84 30.96 3.10
C ASN A 31 -3.97 29.87 4.18
N PRO A 32 -2.87 29.55 4.92
CA PRO A 32 -2.87 28.45 5.87
C PRO A 32 -3.93 28.60 6.97
N GLY A 33 -4.30 29.84 7.34
CA GLY A 33 -5.34 30.10 8.35
C GLY A 33 -6.71 29.49 8.04
N GLU A 34 -7.03 29.20 6.77
CA GLU A 34 -8.28 28.51 6.39
C GLU A 34 -8.34 27.07 6.93
N TYR A 35 -7.18 26.47 7.19
CA TYR A 35 -7.05 25.10 7.69
C TYR A 35 -6.93 25.04 9.23
N LEU A 36 -7.46 26.03 9.93
CA LEU A 36 -7.66 26.00 11.39
C LEU A 36 -9.05 25.53 11.79
N GLU A 37 -10.02 25.61 10.88
CA GLU A 37 -11.38 25.17 11.15
C GLU A 37 -11.41 23.65 11.41
N ILE A 38 -12.16 23.25 12.43
CA ILE A 38 -12.43 21.86 12.78
C ILE A 38 -13.85 21.55 12.29
N PRO A 39 -14.00 20.75 11.22
CA PRO A 39 -15.30 20.34 10.73
C PRO A 39 -16.12 19.63 11.81
N ILE A 40 -17.44 19.79 11.77
CA ILE A 40 -18.36 19.14 12.74
C ILE A 40 -18.29 17.61 12.70
N SER A 41 -17.86 17.03 11.57
CA SER A 41 -17.62 15.60 11.41
C SER A 41 -16.52 15.08 12.34
N LEU A 42 -15.58 15.94 12.74
CA LEU A 42 -14.41 15.60 13.55
C LEU A 42 -14.64 15.71 15.06
N GLY A 43 -15.74 16.32 15.51
CA GLY A 43 -16.10 16.39 16.94
C GLY A 43 -16.57 17.79 17.36
N ASN A 44 -16.78 17.96 18.66
CA ASN A 44 -17.22 19.23 19.24
C ASN A 44 -16.05 20.21 19.42
N ALA A 45 -15.92 21.14 18.46
CA ALA A 45 -14.82 22.11 18.42
C ALA A 45 -14.68 22.97 19.70
N GLU A 46 -15.76 23.27 20.43
CA GLU A 46 -15.68 24.06 21.67
C GLU A 46 -15.03 23.25 22.80
N ALA A 47 -15.54 22.03 23.02
CA ALA A 47 -15.00 21.12 24.04
C ALA A 47 -13.52 20.75 23.76
N ILE A 48 -13.17 20.60 22.49
CA ILE A 48 -11.81 20.31 22.05
C ILE A 48 -10.87 21.49 22.37
N ARG A 49 -11.27 22.74 22.13
CA ARG A 49 -10.40 23.90 22.42
C ARG A 49 -10.11 24.05 23.91
N ASP A 50 -11.09 23.79 24.77
CA ASP A 50 -10.92 23.89 26.22
C ASP A 50 -9.96 22.83 26.78
N LEU A 51 -9.98 21.61 26.21
CA LEU A 51 -9.11 20.51 26.61
C LEU A 51 -7.62 20.77 26.27
N LEU A 52 -7.34 21.55 25.23
CA LEU A 52 -6.04 21.53 24.55
C LEU A 52 -5.12 22.71 24.84
N ASN A 53 -5.58 23.68 25.64
CA ASN A 53 -4.70 24.73 26.15
C ASN A 53 -3.54 24.16 26.99
N GLU A 54 -3.71 22.99 27.59
CA GLU A 54 -2.68 22.35 28.44
C GLU A 54 -1.52 21.73 27.66
N TRP A 55 -1.70 21.39 26.38
CA TRP A 55 -0.68 20.70 25.57
C TRP A 55 0.08 21.65 24.64
N LYS A 56 -0.34 22.90 24.58
CA LYS A 56 0.33 23.94 23.80
C LYS A 56 1.70 24.25 24.40
N GLY A 57 2.74 24.02 23.61
CA GLY A 57 4.12 24.39 23.94
C GLY A 57 4.39 25.88 23.67
N GLU A 58 5.62 26.32 23.97
CA GLU A 58 6.12 27.65 23.61
C GLU A 58 6.31 27.79 22.09
N THR A 59 6.52 26.67 21.40
CA THR A 59 6.67 26.59 19.95
C THR A 59 5.70 25.58 19.32
N ASP A 60 5.44 25.71 18.02
CA ASP A 60 4.63 24.75 17.26
C ASP A 60 5.23 23.34 17.30
N THR A 61 6.56 23.24 17.27
CA THR A 61 7.28 21.97 17.31
C THR A 61 7.14 21.28 18.66
N GLU A 62 7.27 22.04 19.74
CA GLU A 62 7.05 21.53 21.09
C GLU A 62 5.58 21.10 21.28
N THR A 63 4.64 21.87 20.72
CA THR A 63 3.23 21.49 20.71
C THR A 63 3.02 20.14 20.02
N ILE A 64 3.59 19.93 18.83
CA ILE A 64 3.52 18.64 18.11
C ILE A 64 4.09 17.51 18.96
N GLN A 65 5.25 17.72 19.59
CA GLN A 65 5.88 16.73 20.46
C GLN A 65 4.99 16.37 21.65
N ASN A 66 4.46 17.37 22.37
CA ASN A 66 3.56 17.17 23.50
C ASN A 66 2.32 16.34 23.12
N VAL A 67 1.75 16.62 21.94
CA VAL A 67 0.57 15.90 21.43
C VAL A 67 0.91 14.44 21.12
N LEU A 68 2.04 14.18 20.46
CA LEU A 68 2.48 12.81 20.14
C LEU A 68 2.83 12.01 21.40
N ASP A 69 3.48 12.65 22.38
CA ASP A 69 3.82 12.03 23.66
C ASP A 69 2.56 11.70 24.47
N TRP A 70 1.61 12.65 24.54
CA TRP A 70 0.33 12.42 25.20
C TRP A 70 -0.45 11.28 24.53
N LYS A 71 -0.56 11.30 23.20
CA LYS A 71 -1.20 10.23 22.41
C LYS A 71 -0.63 8.87 22.79
N SER A 72 0.69 8.76 22.79
CA SER A 72 1.41 7.50 23.05
C SER A 72 1.27 7.03 24.50
N ALA A 73 1.15 7.96 25.45
CA ALA A 73 0.99 7.64 26.86
C ALA A 73 -0.46 7.27 27.27
N ASN A 74 -1.46 7.78 26.56
CA ASN A 74 -2.86 7.73 27.01
C ASN A 74 -3.79 6.90 26.12
N LEU A 75 -3.45 6.68 24.84
CA LEU A 75 -4.30 5.91 23.93
C LEU A 75 -3.71 4.54 23.65
N SER A 76 -4.53 3.51 23.85
CA SER A 76 -4.19 2.13 23.51
C SER A 76 -4.46 1.83 22.02
N TYR A 77 -4.01 0.67 21.52
CA TYR A 77 -4.33 0.23 20.15
C TYR A 77 -5.40 -0.87 20.16
N ASN A 78 -6.41 -0.72 19.31
CA ASN A 78 -7.48 -1.69 19.08
C ASN A 78 -7.80 -1.81 17.58
N GLY A 79 -7.10 -2.71 16.89
CA GLY A 79 -7.25 -2.91 15.45
C GLY A 79 -8.60 -3.49 14.98
N ASP A 80 -9.44 -4.01 15.89
CA ASP A 80 -10.75 -4.56 15.53
C ASP A 80 -11.71 -3.48 14.97
N ARG A 81 -11.36 -2.21 15.17
CA ARG A 81 -12.17 -1.03 14.80
C ARG A 81 -11.58 -0.20 13.67
N ALA A 82 -10.57 -0.73 12.97
CA ALA A 82 -9.76 0.00 11.99
C ALA A 82 -10.56 0.57 10.80
N TYR A 83 -11.81 0.13 10.63
CA TYR A 83 -12.67 0.40 9.47
C TYR A 83 -14.00 1.04 9.86
N GLU A 84 -14.15 1.48 11.12
CA GLU A 84 -15.33 2.16 11.63
C GLU A 84 -15.08 3.66 11.67
N TRP A 85 -16.06 4.48 11.25
CA TRP A 85 -15.97 5.92 11.42
C TRP A 85 -15.90 6.29 12.90
N ARG A 86 -14.79 6.90 13.31
CA ARG A 86 -14.57 7.44 14.65
C ARG A 86 -14.00 8.85 14.53
N ASN A 87 -14.66 9.81 15.16
CA ASN A 87 -14.19 11.17 15.23
C ASN A 87 -13.30 11.37 16.48
N PHE A 88 -12.83 12.59 16.72
CA PHE A 88 -11.98 12.90 17.88
C PHE A 88 -12.64 12.52 19.20
N ASP A 89 -13.90 12.92 19.40
CA ASP A 89 -14.63 12.67 20.64
C ASP A 89 -14.76 11.17 20.92
N THR A 90 -15.06 10.37 19.89
CA THR A 90 -15.15 8.90 20.00
C THR A 90 -13.79 8.29 20.38
N VAL A 91 -12.70 8.70 19.72
CA VAL A 91 -11.35 8.19 20.03
C VAL A 91 -10.97 8.50 21.48
N LEU A 92 -11.31 9.70 21.97
CA LEU A 92 -11.01 10.13 23.32
C LEU A 92 -11.85 9.39 24.38
N GLU A 93 -13.16 9.26 24.15
CA GLU A 93 -14.07 8.55 25.07
C GLU A 93 -13.67 7.07 25.23
N GLU A 94 -13.24 6.45 24.13
CA GLU A 94 -12.89 5.03 24.10
C GLU A 94 -11.46 4.74 24.55
N GLY A 95 -10.59 5.77 24.60
CA GLY A 95 -9.18 5.62 25.00
C GLY A 95 -8.36 4.72 24.07
N CYS A 96 -8.74 4.60 22.79
CA CYS A 96 -8.01 3.75 21.84
C CYS A 96 -8.03 4.22 20.39
N LEU A 97 -6.91 3.99 19.71
CA LEU A 97 -6.67 4.17 18.28
C LEU A 97 -6.81 2.83 17.56
N ALA A 98 -7.29 2.83 16.32
CA ALA A 98 -7.57 1.60 15.57
C ALA A 98 -6.85 1.52 14.23
N SER A 99 -6.56 2.67 13.61
CA SER A 99 -5.87 2.77 12.34
C SER A 99 -5.03 4.05 12.24
N CYS A 100 -4.25 4.17 11.18
CA CYS A 100 -3.54 5.40 10.82
C CYS A 100 -4.48 6.60 10.62
N ALA A 101 -5.74 6.37 10.23
CA ALA A 101 -6.73 7.44 10.08
C ALA A 101 -7.16 8.00 11.45
N ASP A 102 -7.32 7.18 12.48
CA ASP A 102 -7.62 7.65 13.84
C ASP A 102 -6.48 8.48 14.41
N GLU A 103 -5.24 8.04 14.17
CA GLU A 103 -4.07 8.78 14.61
C GLU A 103 -3.99 10.16 13.94
N ALA A 104 -4.27 10.21 12.64
CA ALA A 104 -4.32 11.46 11.90
C ALA A 104 -5.50 12.35 12.33
N ILE A 105 -6.69 11.79 12.60
CA ILE A 105 -7.83 12.55 13.12
C ILE A 105 -7.48 13.13 14.49
N PHE A 106 -6.97 12.30 15.41
CA PHE A 106 -6.60 12.73 16.75
C PHE A 106 -5.59 13.87 16.69
N CYS A 107 -4.43 13.65 16.05
CA CYS A 107 -3.39 14.67 15.97
C CYS A 107 -3.86 15.91 15.21
N GLY A 108 -4.55 15.76 14.07
CA GLY A 108 -4.95 16.91 13.24
C GLY A 108 -5.95 17.82 13.94
N VAL A 109 -6.92 17.26 14.65
CA VAL A 109 -7.90 18.03 15.44
C VAL A 109 -7.21 18.77 16.59
N VAL A 110 -6.26 18.12 17.26
CA VAL A 110 -5.54 18.73 18.36
C VAL A 110 -4.67 19.90 17.90
N LEU A 111 -3.92 19.70 16.82
CA LEU A 111 -3.04 20.72 16.25
C LEU A 111 -3.82 21.93 15.75
N LYS A 112 -4.96 21.73 15.07
CA LYS A 112 -5.86 22.82 14.68
C LYS A 112 -6.30 23.66 15.88
N SER A 113 -6.70 23.00 16.97
CA SER A 113 -7.11 23.69 18.21
C SER A 113 -5.97 24.46 18.88
N ALA A 114 -4.73 23.97 18.77
CA ALA A 114 -3.55 24.68 19.27
C ALA A 114 -3.18 25.91 18.42
N GLY A 115 -3.81 26.08 17.26
CA GLY A 115 -3.56 27.17 16.32
C GLY A 115 -2.59 26.80 15.19
N ILE A 116 -2.36 25.50 14.96
CA ILE A 116 -1.47 25.00 13.89
C ILE A 116 -2.34 24.54 12.71
N PRO A 117 -2.32 25.26 11.58
CA PRO A 117 -3.04 24.85 10.38
C PRO A 117 -2.69 23.43 9.96
N THR A 118 -3.71 22.62 9.69
CA THR A 118 -3.54 21.20 9.38
C THR A 118 -4.45 20.76 8.23
N VAL A 119 -3.86 20.04 7.28
CA VAL A 119 -4.52 19.39 6.15
C VAL A 119 -4.25 17.88 6.22
N TRP A 120 -5.24 17.06 5.94
CA TRP A 120 -5.04 15.63 5.84
C TRP A 120 -4.58 15.22 4.45
N VAL A 121 -3.68 14.25 4.39
CA VAL A 121 -3.16 13.69 3.14
C VAL A 121 -3.44 12.20 3.10
N LYS A 122 -4.24 11.81 2.10
CA LYS A 122 -4.58 10.43 1.80
C LYS A 122 -3.55 9.85 0.84
N SER A 123 -2.98 8.70 1.19
CA SER A 123 -1.98 8.03 0.37
C SER A 123 -2.25 6.54 0.21
N MET A 124 -1.68 5.96 -0.85
CA MET A 124 -1.69 4.53 -1.12
C MET A 124 -0.27 4.07 -1.38
N ASP A 125 0.10 2.87 -0.94
CA ASP A 125 1.44 2.34 -1.18
C ASP A 125 1.66 2.16 -2.70
N VAL A 126 2.81 2.63 -3.19
CA VAL A 126 3.14 2.52 -4.62
C VAL A 126 3.13 1.08 -5.09
N ASP A 127 3.61 0.15 -4.26
CA ASP A 127 3.60 -1.28 -4.58
C ASP A 127 2.16 -1.81 -4.73
N TRP A 128 1.24 -1.36 -3.88
CA TRP A 128 -0.18 -1.71 -4.01
C TRP A 128 -0.76 -1.19 -5.33
N ILE A 129 -0.43 0.05 -5.71
CA ILE A 129 -0.90 0.64 -6.97
C ILE A 129 -0.37 -0.17 -8.17
N TRP A 130 0.91 -0.57 -8.14
CA TRP A 130 1.48 -1.41 -9.20
C TRP A 130 0.82 -2.79 -9.29
N ASP A 131 0.53 -3.42 -8.15
CA ASP A 131 -0.18 -4.71 -8.13
C ASP A 131 -1.60 -4.56 -8.71
N PHE A 132 -2.30 -3.50 -8.33
CA PHE A 132 -3.61 -3.16 -8.86
C PHE A 132 -3.59 -2.89 -10.37
N LYS A 133 -2.55 -2.20 -10.88
CA LYS A 133 -2.45 -1.85 -12.30
C LYS A 133 -2.01 -3.00 -13.21
N THR A 134 -1.28 -3.98 -12.68
CA THR A 134 -0.64 -5.02 -13.50
C THR A 134 -1.23 -6.42 -13.31
N GLY A 135 -2.09 -6.60 -12.31
CA GLY A 135 -2.62 -7.91 -11.92
C GLY A 135 -4.10 -7.87 -11.51
N PRO A 136 -4.59 -8.97 -10.92
CA PRO A 136 -5.90 -8.96 -10.26
C PRO A 136 -5.88 -8.01 -9.06
N GLU A 137 -7.06 -7.50 -8.69
CA GLU A 137 -7.19 -6.61 -7.53
C GLU A 137 -6.55 -7.25 -6.28
N PRO A 138 -5.66 -6.52 -5.57
CA PRO A 138 -5.04 -7.04 -4.37
C PRO A 138 -6.08 -7.37 -3.30
N SER A 139 -5.93 -8.53 -2.66
CA SER A 139 -6.82 -8.96 -1.56
C SER A 139 -6.67 -8.13 -0.28
N ARG A 140 -5.59 -7.34 -0.18
CA ARG A 140 -5.31 -6.44 0.92
C ARG A 140 -5.14 -5.03 0.38
N TRP A 141 -5.61 -4.07 1.14
CA TRP A 141 -5.46 -2.66 0.84
C TRP A 141 -4.35 -2.07 1.71
N SER A 142 -3.47 -1.27 1.12
CA SER A 142 -2.28 -0.77 1.81
C SER A 142 -2.06 0.70 1.51
N GLY A 143 -2.38 1.55 2.48
CA GLY A 143 -2.17 2.99 2.40
C GLY A 143 -1.86 3.57 3.77
N HIS A 144 -1.68 4.89 3.81
CA HIS A 144 -1.37 5.63 5.03
C HIS A 144 -1.99 7.01 4.99
N VAL A 145 -2.20 7.59 6.17
CA VAL A 145 -2.68 8.97 6.30
C VAL A 145 -1.58 9.80 6.95
N PHE A 146 -1.23 10.90 6.29
CA PHE A 146 -0.31 11.89 6.82
C PHE A 146 -1.07 13.19 7.12
N LEU A 147 -0.41 14.09 7.83
CA LEU A 147 -0.87 15.45 8.04
C LEU A 147 0.14 16.42 7.40
N GLU A 148 -0.35 17.40 6.66
CA GLU A 148 0.41 18.59 6.34
C GLU A 148 0.13 19.64 7.40
N VAL A 149 1.18 20.14 8.05
CA VAL A 149 1.08 21.08 9.16
C VAL A 149 1.88 22.33 8.86
N TYR A 150 1.31 23.51 9.10
CA TYR A 150 2.01 24.78 8.89
C TYR A 150 2.72 25.21 10.17
N VAL A 151 4.05 25.06 10.18
CA VAL A 151 4.91 25.20 11.35
C VAL A 151 6.04 26.18 11.01
N ASP A 152 6.29 27.15 11.89
CA ASP A 152 7.40 28.12 11.73
C ASP A 152 7.40 28.84 10.36
N GLY A 153 6.23 29.06 9.76
CA GLY A 153 6.09 29.72 8.46
C GLY A 153 6.28 28.82 7.23
N ALA A 154 6.29 27.50 7.40
CA ALA A 154 6.41 26.54 6.29
C ALA A 154 5.48 25.32 6.47
N TRP A 155 5.02 24.76 5.36
CA TRP A 155 4.30 23.48 5.35
C TRP A 155 5.28 22.31 5.54
N CYS A 156 5.09 21.54 6.60
CA CYS A 156 5.82 20.32 6.91
C CYS A 156 4.88 19.11 6.78
N LEU A 157 5.44 17.92 6.59
CA LEU A 157 4.67 16.67 6.63
C LEU A 157 4.86 16.01 8.00
N LEU A 158 3.78 15.68 8.67
CA LEU A 158 3.76 14.93 9.91
C LEU A 158 3.22 13.51 9.62
N ASP A 159 3.95 12.50 10.10
CA ASP A 159 3.49 11.13 10.21
C ASP A 159 3.16 10.83 11.68
N PRO A 160 1.87 10.85 12.07
CA PRO A 160 1.44 10.59 13.45
C PRO A 160 1.79 9.18 13.94
N GLY A 161 1.76 8.20 13.03
CA GLY A 161 2.06 6.80 13.31
C GLY A 161 3.55 6.57 13.58
N ALA A 162 4.41 7.23 12.80
CA ALA A 162 5.85 7.19 13.01
C ALA A 162 6.37 8.23 14.01
N SER A 163 5.50 9.11 14.54
CA SER A 163 5.89 10.26 15.38
C SER A 163 7.03 11.09 14.77
N THR A 164 6.97 11.33 13.46
CA THR A 164 8.06 11.97 12.69
C THR A 164 7.55 13.19 11.93
N LEU A 165 8.25 14.31 12.08
CA LEU A 165 8.02 15.56 11.33
C LEU A 165 9.10 15.76 10.26
N TYR A 166 8.69 15.79 8.99
CA TYR A 166 9.53 16.01 7.83
C TYR A 166 9.47 17.48 7.42
N ARG A 167 10.57 18.22 7.68
CA ARG A 167 10.68 19.66 7.40
C ARG A 167 11.16 19.99 6.00
N ASP A 168 11.78 19.03 5.32
CA ASP A 168 12.21 19.10 3.92
C ASP A 168 11.09 18.69 2.94
N TYR A 169 9.85 18.68 3.43
CA TYR A 169 8.66 18.39 2.65
C TYR A 169 8.30 19.54 1.71
N SER A 170 7.82 19.20 0.51
CA SER A 170 7.13 20.14 -0.37
C SER A 170 5.71 19.66 -0.64
N PRO A 171 4.69 20.54 -0.54
CA PRO A 171 3.31 20.20 -0.89
C PRO A 171 3.11 19.60 -2.29
N ALA A 172 4.01 19.88 -3.24
CA ALA A 172 3.97 19.30 -4.58
C ALA A 172 4.46 17.84 -4.63
N MET A 173 5.10 17.32 -3.57
CA MET A 173 5.58 15.95 -3.53
C MET A 173 4.39 14.98 -3.53
N ARG A 174 4.36 14.11 -4.55
CA ARG A 174 3.39 13.02 -4.66
C ARG A 174 3.89 11.73 -4.03
N ILE A 175 5.21 11.55 -3.88
CA ILE A 175 5.81 10.39 -3.22
C ILE A 175 6.23 10.78 -1.81
N LEU A 176 5.57 10.18 -0.84
CA LEU A 176 5.72 10.40 0.59
C LEU A 176 6.59 9.29 1.21
N PRO A 177 7.06 9.48 2.46
CA PRO A 177 7.83 8.48 3.20
C PRO A 177 7.20 7.09 3.18
N GLY A 178 8.03 6.07 3.00
CA GLY A 178 7.58 4.68 2.84
C GLY A 178 7.12 4.33 1.42
N ASN A 179 7.50 5.12 0.40
CA ASN A 179 7.11 4.90 -1.01
C ASN A 179 5.59 4.94 -1.19
N ARG A 180 4.95 5.99 -0.67
CA ARG A 180 3.49 6.15 -0.70
C ARG A 180 3.08 7.26 -1.63
N PHE A 181 2.12 6.99 -2.49
CA PHE A 181 1.59 7.96 -3.45
C PHE A 181 0.44 8.75 -2.82
N ALA A 182 0.63 10.05 -2.61
CA ALA A 182 -0.43 10.97 -2.21
C ALA A 182 -1.42 11.15 -3.37
N TYR A 183 -2.71 11.00 -3.11
CA TYR A 183 -3.74 11.12 -4.15
C TYR A 183 -4.96 11.96 -3.76
N ASP A 184 -5.13 12.29 -2.49
CA ASP A 184 -6.15 13.23 -2.04
C ASP A 184 -5.64 14.07 -0.88
N LYS A 185 -6.08 15.33 -0.81
CA LYS A 185 -5.80 16.25 0.30
C LYS A 185 -7.05 17.02 0.65
N GLY A 186 -7.26 17.31 1.92
CA GLY A 186 -8.46 18.03 2.35
C GLY A 186 -8.50 18.38 3.82
N ASN A 187 -9.50 19.19 4.17
CA ASN A 187 -9.73 19.69 5.53
C ASN A 187 -10.66 18.79 6.36
N ASP A 188 -11.44 17.92 5.70
CA ASP A 188 -12.37 16.99 6.36
C ASP A 188 -12.12 15.54 5.88
N PRO A 189 -11.51 14.69 6.72
CA PRO A 189 -11.37 13.25 6.51
C PRO A 189 -12.65 12.53 6.07
N LYS A 190 -13.82 12.97 6.53
CA LYS A 190 -15.11 12.36 6.19
C LYS A 190 -15.49 12.63 4.74
N GLU A 191 -15.29 13.86 4.27
CA GLU A 191 -15.56 14.27 2.90
C GLU A 191 -14.54 13.72 1.90
N MET A 192 -13.30 13.53 2.37
CA MET A 192 -12.22 12.84 1.64
C MET A 192 -12.41 11.31 1.57
N VAL A 193 -13.42 10.79 2.27
CA VAL A 193 -13.73 9.35 2.35
C VAL A 193 -12.49 8.55 2.76
N MET A 194 -12.00 8.69 3.99
CA MET A 194 -10.84 7.95 4.49
C MET A 194 -11.12 6.46 4.77
N SER A 195 -10.10 5.68 5.15
CA SER A 195 -10.21 4.22 5.39
C SER A 195 -11.24 3.82 6.45
N LEU A 196 -11.66 4.76 7.32
CA LEU A 196 -12.74 4.59 8.28
C LEU A 196 -14.15 4.51 7.63
N GLN A 197 -14.25 4.84 6.34
CA GLN A 197 -15.42 4.64 5.47
C GLN A 197 -15.10 3.53 4.48
N TRP A 198 -14.84 2.33 4.99
CA TRP A 198 -14.07 1.29 4.29
C TRP A 198 -14.57 0.93 2.89
N GLU A 199 -15.86 0.69 2.72
CA GLU A 199 -16.41 0.27 1.42
C GLU A 199 -16.39 1.41 0.41
N GLU A 200 -16.76 2.62 0.84
CA GLU A 200 -16.70 3.83 0.03
C GLU A 200 -15.27 4.22 -0.33
N TRP A 201 -14.33 4.08 0.61
CA TRP A 201 -12.91 4.34 0.41
C TRP A 201 -12.32 3.39 -0.62
N LYS A 202 -12.62 2.10 -0.53
CA LYS A 202 -12.20 1.12 -1.55
C LYS A 202 -12.77 1.49 -2.90
N GLN A 203 -14.06 1.78 -2.99
CA GLN A 203 -14.70 2.13 -4.26
C GLN A 203 -14.07 3.37 -4.89
N GLN A 204 -13.94 4.46 -4.14
CA GLN A 204 -13.33 5.70 -4.62
C GLN A 204 -11.85 5.49 -5.02
N SER A 205 -11.11 4.69 -4.26
CA SER A 205 -9.73 4.35 -4.58
C SER A 205 -9.63 3.52 -5.86
N ARG A 206 -10.51 2.53 -6.07
CA ARG A 206 -10.55 1.76 -7.33
C ARG A 206 -10.78 2.67 -8.52
N GLU A 207 -11.77 3.56 -8.42
CA GLU A 207 -12.11 4.51 -9.49
C GLU A 207 -10.90 5.38 -9.81
N TYR A 208 -10.31 6.03 -8.80
CA TYR A 208 -9.13 6.88 -8.97
C TYR A 208 -7.95 6.12 -9.59
N PHE A 209 -7.59 4.96 -9.03
CA PHE A 209 -6.43 4.21 -9.49
C PHE A 209 -6.67 3.46 -10.80
N SER A 210 -7.92 3.24 -11.24
CA SER A 210 -8.21 2.69 -12.56
C SER A 210 -7.80 3.68 -13.65
N ASP A 211 -8.10 4.96 -13.44
CA ASP A 211 -7.85 6.02 -14.42
C ASP A 211 -6.48 6.70 -14.26
N LEU A 212 -5.75 6.41 -13.18
CA LEU A 212 -4.42 6.99 -12.93
C LEU A 212 -3.44 6.72 -14.08
N ASP A 213 -2.80 7.77 -14.59
CA ASP A 213 -1.66 7.65 -15.51
C ASP A 213 -0.44 7.07 -14.76
N VAL A 214 -0.04 5.86 -15.11
CA VAL A 214 1.10 5.17 -14.46
C VAL A 214 2.44 5.88 -14.69
N ALA A 215 2.54 6.80 -15.65
CA ALA A 215 3.76 7.56 -15.90
C ALA A 215 4.14 8.50 -14.73
N ILE A 216 3.18 8.81 -13.84
CA ILE A 216 3.45 9.64 -12.66
C ILE A 216 3.90 8.82 -11.44
N LEU A 217 3.80 7.49 -11.51
CA LEU A 217 4.31 6.60 -10.49
C LEU A 217 5.83 6.45 -10.62
N PRO A 218 6.56 6.27 -9.51
CA PRO A 218 7.96 5.87 -9.59
C PRO A 218 8.03 4.49 -10.25
N VAL A 219 9.18 4.22 -10.86
CA VAL A 219 9.44 2.96 -11.57
C VAL A 219 9.09 1.75 -10.70
N ASP A 220 8.28 0.83 -11.21
CA ASP A 220 8.00 -0.45 -10.54
C ASP A 220 9.29 -1.25 -10.41
N PRO A 221 9.84 -1.43 -9.19
CA PRO A 221 11.05 -2.21 -9.02
C PRO A 221 10.83 -3.70 -9.37
N ARG A 222 9.59 -4.21 -9.37
CA ARG A 222 9.25 -5.60 -9.67
C ARG A 222 9.10 -5.87 -11.18
N GLY A 223 8.69 -4.87 -11.94
CA GLY A 223 8.72 -4.89 -13.41
C GLY A 223 10.13 -4.81 -13.99
N GLY A 224 11.11 -4.42 -13.17
CA GLY A 224 12.52 -4.43 -13.54
C GLY A 224 13.02 -5.84 -13.86
N THR A 225 13.61 -6.01 -15.05
CA THR A 225 14.37 -7.23 -15.36
C THR A 225 15.79 -7.05 -14.85
N SER A 226 16.25 -7.94 -13.97
CA SER A 226 17.65 -7.93 -13.54
C SER A 226 18.56 -8.17 -14.74
N LEU A 227 19.45 -7.22 -15.04
CA LEU A 227 20.51 -7.43 -16.03
C LEU A 227 21.69 -8.23 -15.44
N ALA A 228 21.67 -8.54 -14.13
CA ALA A 228 22.66 -9.38 -13.51
C ALA A 228 22.47 -10.84 -13.97
N ARG A 229 23.11 -11.21 -15.08
CA ARG A 229 23.05 -12.54 -15.73
C ARG A 229 23.60 -13.71 -14.88
N ASN A 230 23.79 -13.55 -13.56
CA ASN A 230 24.49 -14.49 -12.70
C ASN A 230 23.67 -14.98 -11.49
N GLN A 231 22.34 -14.80 -11.50
CA GLN A 231 21.46 -15.38 -10.48
C GLN A 231 20.73 -16.61 -11.01
N ALA A 232 20.60 -17.62 -10.17
CA ALA A 232 19.83 -18.82 -10.47
C ALA A 232 18.81 -19.08 -9.35
N PHE A 233 17.65 -19.57 -9.76
CA PHE A 233 16.55 -19.93 -8.90
C PHE A 233 16.35 -21.44 -9.06
N VAL A 234 16.17 -22.14 -7.96
CA VAL A 234 16.08 -23.59 -7.94
C VAL A 234 14.78 -24.00 -7.27
N ILE A 235 13.92 -24.66 -8.02
CA ILE A 235 12.74 -25.32 -7.50
C ILE A 235 13.07 -26.80 -7.31
N GLY A 236 13.17 -27.24 -6.06
CA GLY A 236 13.46 -28.63 -5.75
C GLY A 236 13.28 -29.00 -4.29
N ASN A 237 13.02 -30.28 -4.04
CA ASN A 237 12.97 -30.91 -2.72
C ASN A 237 14.34 -31.43 -2.31
N SER A 238 14.54 -31.67 -1.01
CA SER A 238 15.75 -32.33 -0.53
C SER A 238 15.79 -33.79 -0.99
N PRO A 239 16.94 -34.30 -1.48
CA PRO A 239 18.26 -33.65 -1.58
C PRO A 239 18.57 -32.99 -2.94
N PHE A 240 17.61 -32.95 -3.86
CA PHE A 240 17.85 -32.57 -5.27
C PHE A 240 18.09 -31.08 -5.48
N TYR A 241 17.51 -30.20 -4.65
CA TYR A 241 17.81 -28.77 -4.74
C TYR A 241 19.30 -28.46 -4.51
N GLU A 242 20.00 -29.27 -3.72
CA GLU A 242 21.44 -29.12 -3.47
C GLU A 242 22.23 -29.41 -4.76
N LYS A 243 21.87 -30.49 -5.46
CA LYS A 243 22.45 -30.85 -6.76
C LYS A 243 22.19 -29.77 -7.81
N LEU A 244 20.96 -29.28 -7.90
CA LEU A 244 20.62 -28.19 -8.81
C LEU A 244 21.36 -26.90 -8.48
N THR A 245 21.57 -26.64 -7.20
CA THR A 245 22.36 -25.50 -6.74
C THR A 245 23.82 -25.62 -7.16
N GLU A 246 24.41 -26.80 -7.02
CA GLU A 246 25.77 -27.09 -7.51
C GLU A 246 25.86 -26.93 -9.04
N MET A 247 24.90 -27.49 -9.78
CA MET A 247 24.83 -27.34 -11.25
C MET A 247 24.77 -25.88 -11.70
N ALA A 248 24.01 -25.04 -10.98
CA ALA A 248 23.99 -23.60 -11.24
C ALA A 248 25.35 -22.96 -10.96
N ARG A 249 25.99 -23.28 -9.82
CA ARG A 249 27.31 -22.73 -9.47
C ARG A 249 28.40 -23.14 -10.45
N GLU A 250 28.42 -24.38 -10.91
CA GLU A 250 29.34 -24.87 -11.94
C GLU A 250 29.22 -24.10 -13.26
N LYS A 251 28.03 -23.56 -13.55
CA LYS A 251 27.76 -22.71 -14.72
C LYS A 251 28.05 -21.23 -14.49
N GLY A 252 28.63 -20.86 -13.35
CA GLY A 252 29.05 -19.49 -13.04
C GLY A 252 27.97 -18.63 -12.36
N TYR A 253 26.82 -19.20 -11.98
CA TYR A 253 25.81 -18.50 -11.20
C TYR A 253 26.26 -18.41 -9.74
N ARG A 254 26.45 -17.18 -9.25
CA ARG A 254 27.01 -16.93 -7.91
C ARG A 254 25.92 -16.88 -6.84
N ASP A 255 24.79 -16.26 -7.18
CA ASP A 255 23.65 -16.13 -6.28
C ASP A 255 22.61 -17.17 -6.65
N VAL A 256 22.57 -18.27 -5.91
CA VAL A 256 21.63 -19.37 -6.15
C VAL A 256 20.63 -19.46 -5.01
N TRP A 257 19.34 -19.34 -5.36
CA TRP A 257 18.24 -19.31 -4.42
C TRP A 257 17.37 -20.54 -4.60
N SER A 258 17.40 -21.48 -3.65
CA SER A 258 16.54 -22.66 -3.66
C SER A 258 15.26 -22.45 -2.87
N PHE A 259 14.14 -22.94 -3.39
CA PHE A 259 12.83 -22.90 -2.74
C PHE A 259 11.92 -24.00 -3.29
N ASN A 260 11.02 -24.52 -2.47
CA ASN A 260 9.93 -25.43 -2.88
C ASN A 260 8.58 -24.99 -2.32
N THR A 261 8.56 -23.81 -1.70
CA THR A 261 7.41 -23.11 -1.14
C THR A 261 7.62 -21.61 -1.38
N GLN A 262 6.64 -20.77 -1.02
CA GLN A 262 6.72 -19.30 -1.23
C GLN A 262 6.87 -18.89 -2.69
N TYR A 263 6.20 -19.60 -3.61
CA TYR A 263 6.25 -19.35 -5.05
C TYR A 263 5.93 -17.90 -5.41
N ASP A 264 4.92 -17.30 -4.77
CA ASP A 264 4.51 -15.91 -5.04
C ASP A 264 5.59 -14.88 -4.72
N ARG A 265 6.51 -15.22 -3.80
CA ARG A 265 7.64 -14.35 -3.45
C ARG A 265 8.85 -14.58 -4.35
N MET A 266 9.07 -15.81 -4.77
CA MET A 266 10.32 -16.23 -5.43
C MET A 266 10.23 -16.23 -6.95
N LEU A 267 9.11 -16.64 -7.54
CA LEU A 267 8.93 -16.69 -8.99
C LEU A 267 9.01 -15.31 -9.67
N PRO A 268 8.47 -14.21 -9.09
CA PRO A 268 8.71 -12.87 -9.64
C PRO A 268 10.19 -12.50 -9.71
N LYS A 269 10.99 -12.89 -8.71
CA LYS A 269 12.43 -12.61 -8.67
C LYS A 269 13.22 -13.44 -9.67
N ALA A 270 12.69 -14.59 -10.07
CA ALA A 270 13.31 -15.43 -11.10
C ALA A 270 13.18 -14.83 -12.51
N LYS A 271 12.35 -13.79 -12.73
CA LYS A 271 12.20 -13.14 -14.03
C LYS A 271 13.54 -12.58 -14.53
N GLY A 272 13.92 -12.96 -15.76
CA GLY A 272 15.18 -12.56 -16.38
C GLY A 272 16.40 -13.40 -15.98
N ASN A 273 16.22 -14.42 -15.14
CA ASN A 273 17.30 -15.25 -14.59
C ASN A 273 17.22 -16.71 -15.08
N LEU A 274 18.12 -17.57 -14.57
CA LEU A 274 18.01 -19.02 -14.74
C LEU A 274 17.04 -19.58 -13.69
N LEU A 275 16.05 -20.36 -14.11
CA LEU A 275 15.17 -21.13 -13.23
C LEU A 275 15.37 -22.63 -13.51
N LEU A 276 15.92 -23.35 -12.54
CA LEU A 276 16.04 -24.80 -12.56
C LEU A 276 14.85 -25.42 -11.84
N VAL A 277 14.19 -26.38 -12.48
CA VAL A 277 13.01 -27.05 -11.93
C VAL A 277 13.28 -28.54 -11.87
N GLU A 278 13.26 -29.11 -10.67
CA GLU A 278 13.34 -30.55 -10.45
C GLU A 278 12.14 -31.26 -11.08
N THR A 279 12.40 -32.35 -11.78
CA THR A 279 11.40 -33.30 -12.26
C THR A 279 11.73 -34.74 -11.84
N HIS A 280 10.70 -35.57 -11.75
CA HIS A 280 10.80 -37.02 -11.59
C HIS A 280 9.91 -37.68 -12.63
N HIS A 281 10.45 -38.63 -13.39
CA HIS A 281 9.75 -39.23 -14.54
C HIS A 281 9.18 -38.19 -15.51
N GLY A 282 9.86 -37.04 -15.65
CA GLY A 282 9.41 -35.91 -16.46
C GLY A 282 8.28 -35.07 -15.86
N GLU A 283 7.84 -35.35 -14.63
CA GLU A 283 6.84 -34.56 -13.90
C GLU A 283 7.53 -33.55 -12.96
N PRO A 284 7.30 -32.23 -13.11
CA PRO A 284 7.88 -31.22 -12.23
C PRO A 284 7.33 -31.27 -10.81
N VAL A 285 8.19 -30.93 -9.85
CA VAL A 285 7.77 -30.81 -8.43
C VAL A 285 6.89 -29.59 -8.15
N VAL A 286 6.83 -28.63 -9.08
CA VAL A 286 5.93 -27.48 -9.05
C VAL A 286 4.76 -27.71 -10.01
N SER A 287 3.55 -27.34 -9.60
CA SER A 287 2.37 -27.52 -10.45
C SER A 287 2.39 -26.59 -11.67
N ARG A 288 1.67 -27.01 -12.72
CA ARG A 288 1.50 -26.21 -13.93
C ARG A 288 0.87 -24.85 -13.62
N GLU A 289 -0.20 -24.84 -12.83
CA GLU A 289 -0.95 -23.64 -12.49
C GLU A 289 -0.03 -22.61 -11.81
N VAL A 290 0.81 -23.07 -10.87
CA VAL A 290 1.73 -22.20 -10.14
C VAL A 290 2.82 -21.65 -11.07
N LEU A 291 3.46 -22.49 -11.88
CA LEU A 291 4.56 -22.02 -12.73
C LEU A 291 4.06 -21.14 -13.87
N GLU A 292 2.96 -21.51 -14.52
CA GLU A 292 2.40 -20.80 -15.68
C GLU A 292 1.67 -19.50 -15.31
N ALA A 293 1.31 -19.30 -14.03
CA ALA A 293 0.85 -18.00 -13.53
C ALA A 293 1.93 -16.90 -13.66
N TYR A 294 3.21 -17.26 -13.58
CA TYR A 294 4.34 -16.32 -13.66
C TYR A 294 5.10 -16.42 -14.98
N PHE A 295 5.12 -17.61 -15.59
CA PHE A 295 5.81 -17.92 -16.84
C PHE A 295 4.85 -18.65 -17.78
N PRO A 296 3.99 -17.92 -18.52
CA PRO A 296 3.04 -18.54 -19.45
C PRO A 296 3.72 -19.50 -20.42
N GLU A 297 3.10 -20.66 -20.64
CA GLU A 297 3.60 -21.75 -21.50
C GLU A 297 4.92 -22.40 -21.04
N ALA A 298 5.36 -22.19 -19.80
CA ALA A 298 6.61 -22.78 -19.30
C ALA A 298 6.66 -24.31 -19.44
N PHE A 299 5.53 -25.02 -19.30
CA PHE A 299 5.51 -26.48 -19.42
C PHE A 299 5.74 -26.98 -20.85
N GLU A 300 5.64 -26.12 -21.87
CA GLU A 300 6.05 -26.48 -23.23
C GLU A 300 7.56 -26.81 -23.29
N GLY A 301 8.34 -26.34 -22.32
CA GLY A 301 9.75 -26.74 -22.15
C GLY A 301 9.95 -28.23 -21.93
N LEU A 302 9.01 -28.93 -21.28
CA LEU A 302 9.10 -30.39 -21.03
C LEU A 302 9.00 -31.21 -22.31
N LYS A 303 8.28 -30.71 -23.32
CA LYS A 303 8.09 -31.37 -24.62
C LYS A 303 9.31 -31.19 -25.54
N ARG A 304 10.19 -30.24 -25.22
CA ARG A 304 11.39 -29.96 -26.02
C ARG A 304 12.49 -30.95 -25.69
N LYS A 305 13.28 -31.32 -26.70
CA LYS A 305 14.44 -32.21 -26.52
C LYS A 305 15.46 -31.68 -25.50
N SER A 306 15.61 -30.35 -25.41
CA SER A 306 16.52 -29.71 -24.44
C SER A 306 15.94 -29.62 -23.03
N ARG A 307 14.68 -30.02 -22.80
CA ARG A 307 13.94 -29.85 -21.55
C ARG A 307 14.03 -28.41 -21.02
N SER A 308 14.01 -27.43 -21.92
CA SER A 308 14.20 -26.02 -21.56
C SER A 308 13.40 -25.08 -22.46
N ILE A 309 12.99 -23.94 -21.91
CA ILE A 309 12.28 -22.88 -22.62
C ILE A 309 12.75 -21.51 -22.11
N GLU A 310 12.57 -20.48 -22.93
CA GLU A 310 12.77 -19.09 -22.52
C GLU A 310 11.41 -18.38 -22.50
N VAL A 311 11.05 -17.80 -21.36
CA VAL A 311 9.78 -17.08 -21.15
C VAL A 311 10.09 -15.77 -20.44
N ALA A 312 9.71 -14.63 -21.05
CA ALA A 312 9.96 -13.29 -20.50
C ALA A 312 11.44 -13.08 -20.06
N GLY A 313 12.40 -13.49 -20.90
CA GLY A 313 13.84 -13.40 -20.62
C GLY A 313 14.35 -14.38 -19.56
N THR A 314 13.49 -15.24 -19.01
CA THR A 314 13.83 -16.26 -18.01
C THR A 314 14.12 -17.57 -18.72
N ARG A 315 15.29 -18.14 -18.50
CA ARG A 315 15.60 -19.48 -19.01
C ARG A 315 15.16 -20.51 -17.99
N ILE A 316 14.13 -21.28 -18.33
CA ILE A 316 13.59 -22.35 -17.48
C ILE A 316 14.16 -23.67 -17.98
N VAL A 317 14.75 -24.47 -17.08
CA VAL A 317 15.32 -25.78 -17.39
C VAL A 317 14.74 -26.81 -16.43
N PHE A 318 14.11 -27.83 -17.00
CA PHE A 318 13.57 -28.97 -16.27
C PHE A 318 14.65 -30.05 -16.16
N CYS A 319 14.95 -30.48 -14.94
CA CYS A 319 16.05 -31.38 -14.61
C CYS A 319 15.51 -32.64 -13.94
N ASP A 320 15.61 -33.77 -14.65
CA ASP A 320 15.06 -35.05 -14.24
C ASP A 320 16.03 -35.83 -13.34
N PHE A 321 15.54 -36.38 -12.22
CA PHE A 321 16.35 -37.08 -11.22
C PHE A 321 15.83 -38.49 -10.91
N ASP A 322 15.63 -39.30 -11.95
CA ASP A 322 15.31 -40.72 -11.78
C ASP A 322 16.58 -41.56 -11.45
N GLU A 323 16.39 -42.67 -10.73
CA GLU A 323 17.45 -43.55 -10.22
C GLU A 323 18.37 -44.10 -11.34
N GLY A 324 19.49 -43.40 -11.59
CA GLY A 324 20.69 -43.97 -12.20
C GLY A 324 20.96 -43.63 -13.67
N ALA A 325 21.06 -42.34 -14.03
CA ALA A 325 22.11 -41.76 -14.90
C ALA A 325 21.71 -40.35 -15.35
N ILE A 326 22.55 -39.36 -15.03
CA ILE A 326 22.36 -37.96 -15.42
C ILE A 326 22.96 -37.74 -16.81
N GLU A 327 22.14 -37.44 -17.83
CA GLU A 327 22.63 -36.74 -19.02
C GLU A 327 22.15 -35.28 -18.99
N VAL A 328 23.06 -34.36 -18.67
CA VAL A 328 22.82 -32.93 -18.79
C VAL A 328 22.95 -32.55 -20.28
N PRO A 329 21.94 -31.89 -20.89
CA PRO A 329 22.07 -31.37 -22.25
C PRO A 329 23.21 -30.35 -22.32
N LYS A 330 24.19 -30.57 -23.20
CA LYS A 330 25.22 -29.59 -23.50
C LYS A 330 24.57 -28.32 -24.08
N VAL A 331 24.85 -27.18 -23.45
CA VAL A 331 24.50 -25.86 -23.98
C VAL A 331 25.45 -25.58 -25.15
N ARG A 332 24.90 -25.28 -26.34
CA ARG A 332 25.71 -24.69 -27.40
C ARG A 332 25.96 -23.23 -27.03
N GLU A 333 27.23 -22.83 -27.08
CA GLU A 333 27.69 -21.43 -26.97
C GLU A 333 27.00 -20.52 -27.99
#